data_AF-A0A927RQD9-F1
#
_entry.id   AF-A0A927RQD9-F1
#
_cell.length_a   1.000
_cell.length_b   1.000
_cell.length_c   1.000
_cell.angle_alpha   90.00
_cell.angle_beta   90.00
_cell.angle_gamma   90.00
#
_symmetry.space_group_name_H-M   'P 1'
#
loop_
_entity.id
_entity.type
_entity.pdbx_description
1 polymer ?
#
loop_
_entity_poly.entity_id
_entity_poly.type
_entity_poly.pdbx_seq_one_letter_code
_entity_poly.pdbx_strand_id
1 'polypeptide(L)'
;MADDSSRRAIQNAFSLVYGLKLPSDIYATYAFATRLRTEERPLPQVHLIAKNRITQYMGSASAYAAVLRSIDQDIEKLMDSNPEIFTFAALGSGIVDVRDFQTTGVVAFSHGTPLYNLRSGRRNVLGHRVTVHEEYRLNMVQAMSALVAML
;
A
#
# COMPACT_ATOMS: atom_id res chain seq x y z
N MET A 1 -15.11 -6.65 6.11
CA MET A 1 -13.81 -7.26 6.47
C MET A 1 -12.71 -6.39 5.86
N ALA A 2 -11.62 -6.10 6.58
CA ALA A 2 -10.62 -5.10 6.17
C ALA A 2 -10.04 -5.34 4.76
N ASP A 3 -9.84 -6.60 4.36
CA ASP A 3 -9.22 -6.94 3.08
C ASP A 3 -10.12 -6.70 1.85
N ASP A 4 -11.43 -6.88 1.98
CA ASP A 4 -12.36 -6.55 0.89
C ASP A 4 -12.42 -5.03 0.64
N SER A 5 -12.26 -4.25 1.71
CA SER A 5 -12.11 -2.80 1.60
C SER A 5 -10.83 -2.42 0.86
N SER A 6 -9.70 -3.08 1.14
CA SER A 6 -8.44 -2.86 0.41
C SER A 6 -8.56 -3.21 -1.06
N ARG A 7 -9.19 -4.34 -1.39
CA ARG A 7 -9.45 -4.73 -2.79
C ARG A 7 -10.28 -3.68 -3.53
N ARG A 8 -11.39 -3.24 -2.92
CA ARG A 8 -12.25 -2.18 -3.50
C ARG A 8 -11.52 -0.84 -3.61
N ALA A 9 -10.69 -0.49 -2.64
CA ALA A 9 -9.91 0.74 -2.68
C ALA A 9 -8.92 0.75 -3.85
N ILE A 10 -8.22 -0.37 -4.12
CA ILE A 10 -7.37 -0.51 -5.30
C ILE A 10 -8.19 -0.34 -6.57
N GLN A 11 -9.30 -1.08 -6.73
CA GLN A 11 -10.14 -0.96 -7.93
C GLN A 11 -10.61 0.49 -8.15
N ASN A 12 -11.07 1.16 -7.10
CA ASN A 12 -11.51 2.55 -7.18
C ASN A 12 -10.38 3.53 -7.52
N ALA A 13 -9.20 3.35 -6.93
CA ALA A 13 -8.04 4.20 -7.21
C ALA A 13 -7.62 4.08 -8.68
N PHE A 14 -7.54 2.86 -9.21
CA PHE A 14 -7.24 2.63 -10.62
C PHE A 14 -8.33 3.17 -11.55
N SER A 15 -9.61 2.97 -11.20
CA SER A 15 -10.72 3.56 -11.95
C SER A 15 -10.66 5.08 -11.99
N LEU A 16 -10.32 5.73 -10.88
CA LEU A 16 -10.25 7.20 -10.78
C LEU A 16 -9.08 7.77 -11.58
N VAL A 17 -7.89 7.17 -11.47
CA VAL A 17 -6.66 7.69 -12.09
C VAL A 17 -6.59 7.36 -13.58
N TYR A 18 -6.99 6.16 -13.98
CA TYR A 18 -6.81 5.66 -15.35
C TYR A 18 -8.09 5.67 -16.18
N GLY A 19 -9.24 5.97 -15.56
CA GLY A 19 -10.54 5.97 -16.23
C GLY A 19 -11.08 4.57 -16.54
N LEU A 20 -10.66 3.56 -15.77
CA LEU A 20 -11.13 2.18 -15.96
C LEU A 20 -12.55 2.00 -15.40
N LYS A 21 -13.43 1.31 -16.14
CA LYS A 21 -14.81 0.98 -15.73
C LYS A 21 -15.67 2.21 -15.38
N LEU A 22 -15.68 3.23 -16.25
CA LEU A 22 -16.56 4.38 -16.08
C LEU A 22 -18.03 3.98 -16.26
N PRO A 23 -18.96 4.43 -15.39
CA PRO A 23 -20.37 4.03 -15.42
C PRO A 23 -21.16 4.69 -16.56
N SER A 24 -20.70 5.82 -17.11
CA SER A 24 -21.29 6.44 -18.30
C SER A 24 -20.33 7.42 -18.99
N ASP A 25 -20.61 7.71 -20.26
CA ASP A 25 -19.80 8.60 -21.11
C ASP A 25 -19.75 10.05 -20.60
N ILE A 26 -20.77 10.49 -19.85
CA ILE A 26 -20.82 11.84 -19.27
C ILE A 26 -19.65 12.05 -18.29
N TYR A 27 -19.25 11.01 -17.56
CA TYR A 27 -18.12 11.08 -16.64
C TYR A 27 -16.77 11.01 -17.36
N ALA A 28 -16.73 10.45 -18.57
CA ALA A 28 -15.49 10.29 -19.33
C ALA A 28 -14.85 11.64 -19.66
N THR A 29 -15.66 12.66 -19.99
CA THR A 29 -15.15 14.00 -20.32
C THR A 29 -14.43 14.67 -19.15
N TYR A 30 -14.87 14.40 -17.92
CA TYR A 30 -14.31 15.03 -16.72
C TYR A 30 -13.32 14.14 -15.96
N ALA A 31 -13.13 12.89 -16.41
CA ALA A 31 -12.20 11.96 -15.79
C ALA A 31 -10.77 12.49 -15.84
N PHE A 32 -10.00 12.22 -14.78
CA PHE A 32 -8.61 12.64 -14.64
C PHE A 32 -7.76 12.18 -15.84
N ALA A 33 -7.92 10.91 -16.24
CA ALA A 33 -7.22 10.33 -17.37
C ALA A 33 -7.50 11.07 -18.69
N THR A 34 -8.76 11.37 -18.95
CA THR A 34 -9.17 12.09 -20.16
C THR A 34 -8.57 13.48 -20.19
N ARG A 35 -8.65 14.23 -19.09
CA ARG A 35 -8.07 15.58 -19.00
C ARG A 35 -6.57 15.57 -19.26
N LEU A 36 -5.81 14.64 -18.66
CA LEU A 36 -4.37 14.54 -18.93
C LEU A 36 -4.08 14.22 -20.39
N ARG A 37 -4.82 13.29 -20.99
CA ARG A 37 -4.67 12.94 -22.42
C ARG A 37 -5.00 14.12 -23.34
N THR A 38 -6.06 14.88 -23.04
CA THR A 38 -6.45 16.08 -23.79
C THR A 38 -5.36 17.16 -23.75
N GLU A 39 -4.70 17.31 -22.60
CA GLU A 39 -3.59 18.26 -22.42
C GLU A 39 -2.22 17.67 -22.83
N GLU A 40 -2.21 16.51 -23.51
CA GLU A 40 -0.99 15.81 -23.95
C GLU A 40 0.01 15.51 -22.81
N ARG A 41 -0.51 15.28 -21.60
CA ARG A 41 0.30 14.94 -20.41
C ARG A 41 0.24 13.44 -20.12
N PRO A 42 1.37 12.83 -19.72
CA PRO A 42 1.40 11.42 -19.37
C PRO A 42 0.61 11.15 -18.07
N LEU A 43 -0.02 9.97 -18.01
CA LEU A 43 -0.62 9.47 -16.78
C LEU A 43 0.47 9.01 -15.81
N PRO A 44 0.28 9.19 -14.48
CA PRO A 44 1.22 8.66 -13.51
C PRO A 44 1.22 7.14 -13.58
N GLN A 45 2.40 6.52 -13.53
CA GLN A 45 2.51 5.07 -13.51
C GLN A 45 2.52 4.55 -12.07
N VAL A 46 2.00 3.34 -11.87
CA VAL A 46 2.11 2.60 -10.62
C VAL A 46 3.48 1.98 -10.53
N HIS A 47 4.26 2.44 -9.56
CA HIS A 47 5.61 1.95 -9.32
C HIS A 47 5.68 0.85 -8.27
N LEU A 48 4.89 0.98 -7.21
CA LEU A 48 4.91 0.08 -6.07
C LEU A 48 3.54 0.01 -5.40
N ILE A 49 3.13 -1.18 -4.98
CA ILE A 49 1.93 -1.42 -4.16
C ILE A 49 2.39 -1.95 -2.80
N ALA A 50 2.27 -1.11 -1.77
CA ALA A 50 2.60 -1.47 -0.40
C ALA A 50 1.39 -2.12 0.30
N LYS A 51 1.53 -3.40 0.67
CA LYS A 51 0.53 -4.15 1.41
C LYS A 51 0.79 -4.04 2.91
N ASN A 52 0.13 -3.10 3.58
CA ASN A 52 0.23 -2.97 5.04
C ASN A 52 -0.62 -4.04 5.75
N ARG A 53 -0.03 -4.81 6.69
CA ARG A 53 -0.71 -5.92 7.40
C ARG A 53 -0.51 -5.90 8.92
N ILE A 54 -1.60 -6.01 9.68
CA ILE A 54 -1.60 -6.00 11.16
C ILE A 54 -0.98 -7.28 11.76
N THR A 55 -1.13 -8.44 11.13
CA THR A 55 -0.62 -9.73 11.65
C THR A 55 0.10 -10.55 10.58
N GLN A 56 1.30 -11.06 10.92
CA GLN A 56 2.04 -12.06 10.14
C GLN A 56 1.79 -13.50 10.65
N TYR A 57 1.21 -13.65 11.84
CA TYR A 57 1.05 -14.94 12.54
C TYR A 57 -0.19 -15.76 12.16
N MET A 58 -0.97 -15.30 11.20
CA MET A 58 -2.10 -16.09 10.71
C MET A 58 -1.56 -17.10 9.68
N GLY A 59 -0.96 -18.18 10.19
CA GLY A 59 -0.79 -19.39 9.40
C GLY A 59 -2.15 -19.79 8.84
N SER A 60 -2.27 -19.80 7.51
CA SER A 60 -3.34 -20.42 6.73
C SER A 60 -4.75 -20.37 7.33
N ALA A 61 -5.23 -19.22 7.79
CA ALA A 61 -6.68 -19.01 7.78
C ALA A 61 -7.09 -18.93 6.30
N SER A 62 -7.46 -20.07 5.73
CA SER A 62 -7.63 -20.29 4.28
C SER A 62 -8.46 -19.21 3.59
N ALA A 63 -9.46 -18.66 4.28
CA ALA A 63 -10.30 -17.56 3.79
C ALA A 63 -9.54 -16.23 3.64
N TYR A 64 -8.69 -15.85 4.61
CA TYR A 64 -7.91 -14.61 4.54
C TYR A 64 -6.87 -14.68 3.42
N ALA A 65 -6.17 -15.82 3.33
CA ALA A 65 -5.26 -16.07 2.22
C ALA A 65 -5.95 -16.03 0.85
N ALA A 66 -7.20 -16.51 0.76
CA ALA A 66 -7.99 -16.42 -0.47
C ALA A 66 -8.32 -14.97 -0.85
N VAL A 67 -8.67 -14.11 0.11
CA VAL A 67 -8.93 -12.69 -0.18
C VAL A 67 -7.65 -11.99 -0.63
N LEU A 68 -6.52 -12.23 0.05
CA LEU A 68 -5.22 -11.66 -0.36
C LEU A 68 -4.83 -12.10 -1.78
N ARG A 69 -4.99 -13.39 -2.11
CA ARG A 69 -4.78 -13.88 -3.48
C ARG A 69 -5.71 -13.20 -4.48
N SER A 70 -6.94 -12.87 -4.09
CA SER A 70 -7.87 -12.17 -4.98
C SER A 70 -7.43 -10.74 -5.32
N ILE A 71 -6.73 -10.06 -4.40
CA ILE A 71 -6.12 -8.75 -4.67
C ILE A 71 -5.00 -8.90 -5.70
N ASP A 72 -4.13 -9.91 -5.52
CA ASP A 72 -3.02 -10.16 -6.44
C ASP A 72 -3.52 -10.50 -7.84
N GLN A 73 -4.52 -11.37 -7.95
CA GLN A 73 -5.17 -11.70 -9.21
C GLN A 73 -5.83 -10.49 -9.89
N ASP A 74 -6.42 -9.58 -9.13
CA ASP A 74 -7.01 -8.36 -9.70
C ASP A 74 -5.93 -7.41 -10.22
N ILE A 75 -4.78 -7.30 -9.54
CA ILE A 75 -3.63 -6.50 -9.99
C ILE A 75 -3.00 -7.13 -11.22
N GLU A 76 -2.76 -8.45 -11.24
CA GLU A 76 -2.22 -9.16 -12.41
C GLU A 76 -3.09 -8.94 -13.65
N LYS A 77 -4.42 -9.06 -13.52
CA LYS A 77 -5.34 -8.76 -14.63
C LYS A 77 -5.22 -7.31 -15.11
N LEU A 78 -5.00 -6.36 -14.21
CA LEU A 78 -4.78 -4.95 -14.58
C LEU A 78 -3.45 -4.77 -15.32
N MET A 79 -2.39 -5.45 -14.86
CA MET A 79 -1.08 -5.44 -15.52
C MET A 79 -1.15 -6.05 -16.92
N ASP A 80 -1.85 -7.17 -17.08
CA ASP A 80 -2.01 -7.84 -18.38
C ASP A 80 -2.79 -7.00 -19.38
N SER A 81 -3.82 -6.29 -18.90
CA SER A 81 -4.72 -5.50 -19.77
C SER A 81 -4.23 -4.07 -20.04
N ASN A 82 -3.41 -3.50 -19.16
CA ASN A 82 -2.92 -2.12 -19.24
C ASN A 82 -1.44 -2.05 -18.80
N PRO A 83 -0.51 -2.76 -19.46
CA PRO A 83 0.89 -2.83 -19.00
C PRO A 83 1.56 -1.45 -18.91
N GLU A 84 1.14 -0.49 -19.71
CA GLU A 84 1.68 0.87 -19.76
C GLU A 84 1.46 1.68 -18.49
N ILE A 85 0.46 1.32 -17.65
CA ILE A 85 0.21 2.04 -16.40
C ILE A 85 1.14 1.58 -15.27
N PHE A 86 1.95 0.54 -15.48
CA PHE A 86 2.91 0.02 -14.50
C PHE A 86 4.34 0.25 -14.94
N THR A 87 5.25 0.46 -13.99
CA THR A 87 6.70 0.51 -14.29
C THR A 87 7.38 -0.85 -14.14
N PHE A 88 6.62 -1.91 -13.86
CA PHE A 88 7.11 -3.26 -13.61
C PHE A 88 6.25 -4.28 -14.38
N ALA A 89 6.89 -5.34 -14.87
CA ALA A 89 6.22 -6.38 -15.67
C ALA A 89 5.85 -7.63 -14.85
N ALA A 90 6.39 -7.78 -13.65
CA ALA A 90 6.12 -8.91 -12.76
C ALA A 90 5.62 -8.41 -11.41
N LEU A 91 4.55 -9.01 -10.90
CA LEU A 91 3.91 -8.60 -9.65
C LEU A 91 4.90 -8.54 -8.47
N GLY A 92 5.78 -9.54 -8.37
CA GLY A 92 6.80 -9.60 -7.32
C GLY A 92 7.83 -8.47 -7.34
N SER A 93 7.96 -7.76 -8.47
CA SER A 93 8.87 -6.61 -8.60
C SER A 93 8.22 -5.29 -8.22
N GLY A 94 6.89 -5.25 -8.04
CA GLY A 94 6.13 -4.03 -7.75
C GLY A 94 5.24 -4.14 -6.51
N ILE A 95 5.46 -5.16 -5.67
CA ILE A 95 4.70 -5.38 -4.44
C ILE A 95 5.66 -5.58 -3.27
N VAL A 96 5.35 -4.91 -2.15
CA VAL A 96 6.04 -5.11 -0.87
C VAL A 96 5.04 -5.33 0.25
N ASP A 97 5.27 -6.35 1.07
CA ASP A 97 4.53 -6.55 2.31
C ASP A 97 5.18 -5.74 3.44
N VAL A 98 4.41 -4.84 4.03
CA VAL A 98 4.83 -4.00 5.16
C VAL A 98 4.06 -4.44 6.39
N ARG A 99 4.78 -4.75 7.47
CA ARG A 99 4.14 -5.01 8.76
C ARG A 99 3.57 -3.71 9.30
N ASP A 100 2.38 -3.78 9.88
CA ASP A 100 1.76 -2.64 10.51
C ASP A 100 2.69 -2.01 11.55
N PHE A 101 2.62 -0.69 11.57
CA PHE A 101 3.53 0.17 12.28
C PHE A 101 3.37 0.07 13.80
N GLN A 102 2.22 -0.42 14.29
CA GLN A 102 1.93 -0.67 15.69
C GLN A 102 2.37 0.49 16.62
N THR A 103 2.71 0.20 17.86
CA THR A 103 3.20 1.18 18.84
C THR A 103 4.46 1.90 18.37
N THR A 104 5.37 1.21 17.66
CA THR A 104 6.64 1.77 17.20
C THR A 104 6.43 2.98 16.30
N GLY A 105 5.58 2.85 15.28
CA GLY A 105 5.33 3.94 14.33
C GLY A 105 4.55 5.09 14.94
N VAL A 106 3.58 4.80 15.82
CA VAL A 106 2.83 5.85 16.55
C VAL A 106 3.78 6.68 17.44
N VAL A 107 4.70 6.00 18.13
CA VAL A 107 5.72 6.71 18.94
C VAL A 107 6.67 7.50 18.05
N ALA A 108 7.21 6.90 16.99
CA ALA A 108 8.11 7.58 16.06
C ALA A 108 7.48 8.86 15.49
N PHE A 109 6.23 8.76 15.02
CA PHE A 109 5.46 9.87 14.48
C PHE A 109 5.21 10.96 15.52
N SER A 110 4.68 10.59 16.70
CA SER A 110 4.36 11.57 17.76
C SER A 110 5.60 12.31 18.30
N HIS A 111 6.78 11.69 18.25
CA HIS A 111 8.03 12.29 18.70
C HIS A 111 8.85 12.92 17.56
N GLY A 112 8.36 12.89 16.31
CA GLY A 112 9.12 13.37 15.15
C GLY A 112 10.48 12.68 14.98
N THR A 113 10.59 11.41 15.40
CA THR A 113 11.86 10.68 15.46
C THR A 113 11.94 9.66 14.33
N PRO A 114 13.00 9.68 13.49
CA PRO A 114 13.21 8.65 12.47
C PRO A 114 13.29 7.24 13.08
N LEU A 115 12.76 6.24 12.38
CA LEU A 115 12.62 4.87 12.90
C LEU A 115 13.95 4.22 13.29
N TYR A 116 15.00 4.48 12.52
CA TYR A 116 16.35 4.00 12.81
C TYR A 116 16.96 4.64 14.06
N ASN A 117 16.51 5.84 14.44
CA ASN A 117 16.96 6.58 15.62
C ASN A 117 16.05 6.41 16.84
N LEU A 118 14.85 5.84 16.67
CA LEU A 118 13.96 5.55 17.79
C LEU A 118 14.64 4.59 18.76
N ARG A 119 14.54 4.84 20.06
CA ARG A 119 15.05 3.91 21.08
C ARG A 119 13.88 3.11 21.67
N SER A 120 14.07 1.81 21.85
CA SER A 120 13.14 0.96 22.60
C SER A 120 12.98 1.40 24.06
N GLY A 121 11.96 0.85 24.72
CA GLY A 121 11.61 1.15 26.11
C GLY A 121 10.32 1.95 26.25
N ARG A 122 10.07 2.44 27.48
CA ARG A 122 8.86 3.20 27.81
C ARG A 122 8.90 4.59 27.18
N ARG A 123 7.81 4.98 26.54
CA ARG A 123 7.60 6.26 25.85
C ARG A 123 6.26 6.85 26.28
N ASN A 124 6.13 8.17 26.18
CA ASN A 124 4.89 8.86 26.49
C ASN A 124 4.29 9.42 25.20
N VAL A 125 3.09 9.00 24.84
CA VAL A 125 2.35 9.52 23.70
C VAL A 125 1.06 10.12 24.22
N LEU A 126 0.90 11.43 24.09
CA LEU A 126 -0.31 12.16 24.50
C LEU A 126 -0.76 11.87 25.94
N GLY A 127 0.18 11.72 26.88
CA GLY A 127 -0.11 11.42 28.29
C GLY A 127 -0.23 9.93 28.61
N HIS A 128 -0.19 9.04 27.62
CA HIS A 128 -0.24 7.59 27.79
C HIS A 128 1.16 6.96 27.72
N ARG A 129 1.49 6.13 28.71
CA ARG A 129 2.75 5.36 28.69
C ARG A 129 2.57 4.12 27.84
N VAL A 130 3.40 4.00 26.80
CA VAL A 130 3.48 2.85 25.92
C VAL A 130 4.89 2.29 25.90
N THR A 131 5.07 1.05 25.49
CA THR A 131 6.39 0.40 25.40
C THR A 131 6.71 0.11 23.94
N VAL A 132 7.85 0.60 23.49
CA VAL A 132 8.44 0.21 22.20
C VAL A 132 9.32 -1.01 22.45
N HIS A 133 8.93 -2.14 21.88
CA HIS A 133 9.75 -3.37 21.90
C HIS A 133 10.84 -3.28 20.84
N GLU A 134 12.06 -3.66 21.19
CA GLU A 134 13.21 -3.56 20.28
C GLU A 134 13.03 -4.41 19.02
N GLU A 135 12.49 -5.61 19.16
CA GLU A 135 12.17 -6.49 18.03
C GLU A 135 11.22 -5.79 17.04
N TYR A 136 10.15 -5.17 17.52
CA TYR A 136 9.18 -4.48 16.65
C TYR A 136 9.79 -3.23 16.02
N ARG A 137 10.71 -2.55 16.72
CA ARG A 137 11.46 -1.45 16.14
C ARG A 137 12.34 -1.91 14.99
N LEU A 138 13.13 -2.97 15.20
CA LEU A 138 14.01 -3.54 14.18
C LEU A 138 13.23 -4.04 12.96
N ASN A 139 12.13 -4.77 13.20
CA ASN A 139 11.24 -5.25 12.14
C ASN A 139 10.69 -4.10 11.29
N MET A 140 10.32 -2.98 11.93
CA MET A 140 9.81 -1.81 11.22
C MET A 140 10.90 -1.09 10.41
N VAL A 141 12.11 -0.97 10.96
CA VAL A 141 13.26 -0.45 10.20
C VAL A 141 13.54 -1.32 8.98
N GLN A 142 13.57 -2.64 9.14
CA GLN A 142 13.78 -3.58 8.04
C GLN A 142 12.69 -3.49 6.97
N ALA A 143 11.41 -3.40 7.38
CA ALA A 143 10.28 -3.27 6.45
C ALA A 143 10.36 -1.98 5.62
N MET A 144 10.76 -0.85 6.24
CA MET A 144 10.95 0.40 5.52
C MET A 144 12.17 0.37 4.61
N SER A 145 13.27 -0.25 5.02
CA SER A 145 14.43 -0.46 4.14
C SER A 145 14.07 -1.31 2.91
N ALA A 146 13.28 -2.37 3.09
CA ALA A 146 12.82 -3.20 1.98
C ALA A 146 11.91 -2.43 1.01
N LEU A 147 10.99 -1.61 1.54
CA LEU A 147 10.13 -0.74 0.73
C LEU A 147 10.96 0.28 -0.07
N VAL A 148 11.89 0.98 0.59
CA VAL A 148 12.72 2.01 -0.06
C VAL A 148 13.65 1.41 -1.11
N ALA A 149 14.11 0.17 -0.94
CA ALA A 149 14.93 -0.52 -1.94
C ALA A 149 14.18 -0.84 -3.25
N MET A 150 12.84 -0.71 -3.26
CA MET A 150 12.00 -0.90 -4.45
C MET A 150 11.57 0.43 -5.10
N LEU A 151 11.98 1.58 -4.55
CA LEU A 151 11.75 2.92 -5.10
C LEU A 151 12.98 3.39 -5.88
#